data_AF-A0A8D8FGI8-F1
#
_entry.id   AF-A0A8D8FGI8-F1
#
_cell.length_a   1.000
_cell.length_b   1.000
_cell.length_c   1.000
_cell.angle_alpha   90.00
_cell.angle_beta   90.00
_cell.angle_gamma   90.00
#
_symmetry.space_group_name_H-M   'P 1'
#
loop_
_entity.id
_entity.type
_entity.pdbx_description
1 polymer ?
#
loop_
_entity_poly.entity_id
_entity_poly.type
_entity_poly.pdbx_seq_one_letter_code
_entity_poly.pdbx_strand_id
1 'polypeptide(L)'
;MSHGEDAIVCAGCEKEEADENKVIECVECHRYWHTKCKKLYGSTARRARSKPFLCSTECSELRSSVENDKKAEGLIAKVLSEVQCMRQEHAESNRELRNAFKELEKSQSFLAEKFEGINNDIKDLKLGQHFLKGQVDEVHERYENVGATVERLEKEVDQHNRANIKKNAVILGVPATKDENITAVIKAIAEAINCQLPEDAFF
;
A
#
# COMPACT_ATOMS: atom_id res chain seq x y z
N MET A 1 71.19 43.14 21.06
CA MET A 1 70.48 44.39 20.70
C MET A 1 69.72 44.82 21.94
N SER A 2 70.14 45.96 22.50
CA SER A 2 69.60 46.57 23.72
C SER A 2 68.13 46.91 23.51
N HIS A 3 67.23 46.27 24.26
CA HIS A 3 65.89 46.79 24.43
C HIS A 3 66.01 48.13 25.13
N GLY A 4 65.71 49.22 24.43
CA GLY A 4 65.43 50.49 25.08
C GLY A 4 64.18 50.27 25.92
N GLU A 5 64.32 50.34 27.24
CA GLU A 5 63.19 50.38 28.16
C GLU A 5 62.45 51.69 27.89
N ASP A 6 61.35 51.63 27.13
CA ASP A 6 60.45 52.77 26.96
C ASP A 6 60.00 53.21 28.37
N ALA A 7 60.28 54.47 28.72
CA ALA A 7 59.99 54.98 30.05
C ALA A 7 58.48 54.87 30.34
N ILE A 8 58.11 54.22 31.45
CA ILE A 8 56.71 54.08 31.83
C ILE A 8 56.19 55.42 32.35
N VAL A 9 55.40 56.13 31.53
CA VAL A 9 54.80 57.41 31.89
C VAL A 9 53.39 57.22 32.42
N CYS A 10 53.10 57.76 33.61
CA CYS A 10 51.76 57.75 34.18
C CYS A 10 50.82 58.70 33.43
N ALA A 11 49.73 58.17 32.84
CA ALA A 11 48.74 58.96 32.11
C ALA A 11 47.91 59.93 32.98
N GLY A 12 48.05 59.90 34.31
CA GLY A 12 47.36 60.81 35.21
C GLY A 12 48.18 62.00 35.70
N CYS A 13 49.51 61.89 35.69
CA CYS A 13 50.39 62.95 36.19
C CYS A 13 51.61 63.21 35.29
N GLU A 14 51.71 62.50 34.16
CA GLU A 14 52.73 62.67 33.11
C GLU A 14 54.17 62.54 33.61
N LYS A 15 54.37 61.82 34.71
CA LYS A 15 55.68 61.54 35.28
C LYS A 15 56.12 60.13 34.91
N GLU A 16 57.40 60.00 34.60
CA GLU A 16 58.08 58.71 34.44
C GLU A 16 58.20 58.00 35.79
N GLU A 17 58.03 56.69 35.77
CA GLU A 17 58.25 55.81 36.92
C GLU A 17 59.03 54.58 36.46
N ALA A 18 60.20 54.37 37.09
CA ALA A 18 61.07 53.24 36.80
C ALA A 18 60.65 51.96 37.54
N ASP A 19 59.80 52.06 38.57
CA ASP A 19 59.35 50.92 39.36
C ASP A 19 58.01 50.36 38.86
N GLU A 20 58.08 49.23 38.15
CA GLU A 20 56.92 48.47 37.66
C GLU A 20 55.91 48.13 38.77
N ASN A 21 56.35 48.01 40.03
CA ASN A 21 55.46 47.70 41.15
C ASN A 21 54.56 48.88 41.57
N LYS A 22 54.87 50.10 41.12
CA LYS A 22 54.11 51.32 41.46
C LYS A 22 53.11 51.72 40.39
N VAL A 23 53.20 51.13 39.21
CA VAL A 23 52.29 51.35 38.09
C VAL A 23 51.30 50.20 37.91
N ILE A 24 50.25 50.46 37.17
CA ILE A 24 49.27 49.48 36.70
C ILE A 24 48.80 49.86 35.31
N GLU A 25 48.74 48.89 34.41
CA GLU A 25 48.32 49.09 33.03
C GLU A 25 46.80 48.91 32.92
N CYS A 26 46.13 49.82 32.20
CA CYS A 26 44.75 49.61 31.78
C CYS A 26 44.71 48.59 30.64
N VAL A 27 43.92 47.53 30.78
CA VAL A 27 43.83 46.47 29.78
C VAL A 27 43.16 46.93 28.47
N GLU A 28 42.39 48.02 28.51
CA GLU A 28 41.66 48.50 27.32
C GLU A 28 42.44 49.56 26.53
N CYS A 29 43.01 50.56 27.22
CA CYS A 29 43.71 51.66 26.56
C CYS A 29 45.24 51.58 26.63
N HIS A 30 45.77 50.52 27.27
CA HIS A 30 47.21 50.24 27.45
C HIS A 30 48.01 51.38 28.12
N ARG A 31 47.31 52.33 28.74
CA ARG A 31 47.94 53.43 29.48
C ARG A 31 48.32 52.98 30.88
N TYR A 32 49.53 53.34 31.30
CA TYR A 32 50.03 53.11 32.65
C TYR A 32 49.55 54.19 33.61
N TRP A 33 49.22 53.78 34.84
CA TRP A 33 48.79 54.68 35.90
C TRP A 33 49.54 54.35 37.18
N HIS A 34 49.99 55.36 37.93
CA HIS A 34 50.44 55.10 39.29
C HIS A 34 49.27 54.57 40.13
N THR A 35 49.55 53.52 40.89
CA THR A 35 48.68 53.00 41.94
C THR A 35 48.22 54.11 42.88
N LYS A 36 49.12 55.03 43.25
CA LYS A 36 48.81 56.23 44.05
C LYS A 36 47.87 57.21 43.33
N CYS A 37 48.09 57.50 42.04
CA CYS A 37 47.23 58.39 41.25
C CYS A 37 45.80 57.85 41.09
N LYS A 38 45.63 56.52 41.14
CA LYS A 38 44.32 55.85 41.15
C LYS A 38 43.81 55.49 42.55
N LYS A 39 44.46 55.99 43.62
CA LYS A 39 44.11 55.74 45.03
C LYS A 39 44.05 54.24 45.40
N LEU A 40 44.86 53.42 44.73
CA LEU A 40 45.00 52.00 45.01
C LEU A 40 46.15 51.79 45.99
N TYR A 41 45.85 51.37 47.21
CA TYR A 41 46.84 51.17 48.26
C TYR A 41 46.84 49.72 48.78
N GLY A 42 48.01 49.23 49.19
CA GLY A 42 48.18 47.94 49.85
C GLY A 42 47.60 46.75 49.05
N SER A 43 46.71 45.99 49.68
CA SER A 43 46.07 44.80 49.10
C SER A 43 45.21 45.11 47.87
N THR A 44 44.68 46.32 47.75
CA THR A 44 43.87 46.74 46.59
C THR A 44 44.73 46.91 45.33
N ALA A 45 45.95 47.46 45.46
CA ALA A 45 46.90 47.53 44.36
C ALA A 45 47.34 46.13 43.90
N ARG A 46 47.57 45.22 44.84
CA ARG A 46 47.87 43.81 44.54
C ARG A 46 46.71 43.12 43.81
N ARG A 47 45.47 43.34 44.27
CA ARG A 47 44.28 42.77 43.63
C ARG A 47 44.04 43.34 42.23
N ALA A 48 44.25 44.64 42.06
CA ALA A 48 44.12 45.30 40.76
C ALA A 48 45.15 44.77 39.74
N ARG A 49 46.38 44.43 40.17
CA ARG A 49 47.36 43.77 39.30
C ARG A 49 47.03 42.31 38.98
N SER A 50 46.33 41.62 39.87
CA SER A 50 45.93 40.21 39.65
C SER A 50 44.68 40.02 38.77
N LYS A 51 44.00 41.11 38.41
CA LYS A 51 42.76 41.10 37.61
C LYS A 51 42.87 42.13 36.49
N PRO A 52 42.02 42.07 35.45
CA PRO A 52 42.00 43.12 34.43
C PRO A 52 41.67 44.47 35.05
N PHE A 53 42.62 45.41 35.04
CA PHE A 53 42.42 46.76 35.52
C PHE A 53 41.89 47.67 34.41
N LEU A 54 40.94 48.53 34.77
CA LEU A 54 40.31 49.50 33.87
C LEU A 54 40.45 50.90 34.48
N CYS A 55 40.97 51.85 33.71
CA CYS A 55 41.31 53.16 34.25
C CYS A 55 40.12 54.12 34.36
N SER A 56 39.02 53.87 33.67
CA SER A 56 37.81 54.71 33.63
C SER A 56 36.55 53.87 33.41
N THR A 57 35.39 54.48 33.67
CA THR A 57 34.08 53.93 33.31
C THR A 57 33.96 53.72 31.80
N GLU A 58 34.48 54.65 30.99
CA GLU A 58 34.52 54.53 29.52
C GLU A 58 35.28 53.28 29.06
N CYS A 59 36.47 53.00 29.64
CA CYS A 59 37.21 51.76 29.34
C CYS A 59 36.45 50.51 29.80
N SER A 60 35.68 50.59 30.88
CA SER A 60 34.84 49.49 31.34
C SER A 60 33.65 49.23 30.40
N GLU A 61 33.01 50.29 29.92
CA GLU A 61 31.90 50.23 28.98
C GLU A 61 32.38 49.68 27.63
N LEU A 62 33.51 50.17 27.10
CA LEU A 62 34.12 49.65 25.87
C LEU A 62 34.42 48.15 25.97
N ARG A 63 35.09 47.73 27.04
CA ARG A 63 35.44 46.31 27.24
C ARG A 63 34.19 45.42 27.36
N SER A 64 33.16 45.90 28.06
CA SER A 64 31.90 45.16 28.19
C SER A 64 31.08 45.12 26.89
N SER A 65 31.10 46.19 26.09
CA SER A 65 30.50 46.21 24.75
C SER A 65 31.15 45.16 23.85
N VAL A 66 32.49 45.14 23.79
CA VAL A 66 33.23 44.16 22.98
C VAL A 66 32.98 42.72 23.45
N GLU A 67 32.90 42.48 24.76
CA GLU A 67 32.55 41.16 25.30
C GLU A 67 31.09 40.75 24.96
N ASN A 68 30.16 41.71 24.93
CA ASN A 68 28.77 41.47 24.55
C ASN A 68 28.62 41.24 23.05
N ASP A 69 29.34 41.98 22.21
CA ASP A 69 29.35 41.81 20.75
C ASP A 69 29.89 40.42 20.38
N LYS A 70 30.99 39.98 21.00
CA LYS A 70 31.52 38.62 20.81
C LYS A 70 30.54 37.53 21.22
N LYS A 71 29.78 37.74 22.30
CA LYS A 71 28.71 36.81 22.71
C LYS A 71 27.56 36.82 21.70
N ALA A 72 27.15 37.99 21.21
CA ALA A 72 26.11 38.13 20.20
C ALA A 72 26.50 37.46 18.88
N GLU A 73 27.73 37.68 18.40
CA GLU A 73 28.29 37.01 17.23
C GLU A 73 28.30 35.49 17.39
N GLY A 74 28.71 34.98 18.56
CA GLY A 74 28.68 33.54 18.85
C GLY A 74 27.27 32.95 18.82
N LEU A 75 26.27 33.68 19.35
CA LEU A 75 24.87 33.27 19.28
C LEU A 75 24.32 33.30 17.85
N ILE A 76 24.64 34.34 17.08
CA ILE A 76 24.24 34.46 15.67
C ILE A 76 24.84 33.32 14.84
N ALA A 77 26.14 33.04 15.01
CA ALA A 77 26.80 31.94 14.32
C ALA A 77 26.15 30.59 14.65
N LYS A 78 25.77 30.36 15.91
CA LYS A 78 25.07 29.14 16.32
C LYS A 78 23.70 29.03 15.66
N VAL A 79 22.90 30.09 15.68
CA VAL A 79 21.57 30.13 15.03
C VAL A 79 21.69 29.88 13.52
N LEU A 80 22.66 30.51 12.85
CA LEU A 80 22.88 30.30 11.42
C LEU A 80 23.24 28.84 11.09
N SER A 81 24.12 28.23 11.90
CA SER A 81 24.47 26.81 11.76
C SER A 81 23.24 25.91 11.92
N GLU A 82 22.39 26.20 12.91
CA GLU A 82 21.21 25.40 13.21
C GLU A 82 20.13 25.56 12.11
N VAL A 83 19.93 26.79 11.61
CA VAL A 83 19.07 27.06 10.45
C VAL A 83 19.58 26.35 9.20
N GLN A 84 20.89 26.31 8.97
CA GLN A 84 21.48 25.60 7.83
C GLN A 84 21.26 24.08 7.95
N CYS A 85 21.44 23.51 9.15
CA CYS A 85 21.16 22.10 9.43
C CYS A 85 19.68 21.77 9.17
N MET A 86 18.76 22.55 9.74
CA MET A 86 17.32 22.35 9.53
C MET A 86 16.92 22.46 8.06
N ARG A 87 17.53 23.39 7.30
CA ARG A 87 17.26 23.50 5.85
C ARG A 87 17.70 22.25 5.09
N GLN A 88 18.82 21.66 5.49
CA GLN A 88 19.33 20.44 4.86
C GLN A 88 18.45 19.23 5.19
N GLU A 89 18.09 19.05 6.45
CA GLU A 89 17.14 18.01 6.90
C GLU A 89 15.78 18.16 6.23
N HIS A 90 15.26 19.39 6.14
CA HIS A 90 14.01 19.66 5.45
C HIS A 90 14.08 19.39 3.94
N ALA A 91 15.22 19.64 3.30
CA ALA A 91 15.42 19.31 1.89
C ALA A 91 15.48 17.79 1.67
N GLU A 92 16.14 17.06 2.57
CA GLU A 92 16.21 15.60 2.54
C GLU A 92 14.85 14.96 2.78
N SER A 93 14.15 15.37 3.85
CA SER A 93 12.79 14.90 4.16
C SER A 93 11.81 15.15 3.01
N ASN A 94 11.86 16.33 2.38
CA ASN A 94 11.03 16.61 1.20
C ASN A 94 11.37 15.73 0.00
N ARG A 95 12.65 15.37 -0.17
CA ARG A 95 13.07 14.46 -1.24
C ARG A 95 12.53 13.05 -0.99
N GLU A 96 12.62 12.56 0.25
CA GLU A 96 12.06 11.27 0.64
C GLU A 96 10.55 11.23 0.46
N LEU A 97 9.83 12.26 0.92
CA LEU A 97 8.38 12.39 0.72
C LEU A 97 8.01 12.36 -0.76
N ARG A 98 8.70 13.13 -1.61
CA ARG A 98 8.45 13.10 -3.07
C ARG A 98 8.68 11.73 -3.68
N ASN A 99 9.68 10.99 -3.22
CA ASN A 99 9.93 9.63 -3.69
C ASN A 99 8.82 8.68 -3.24
N ALA A 100 8.40 8.76 -1.97
CA ALA A 100 7.28 7.97 -1.46
C ALA A 100 5.98 8.24 -2.22
N PHE A 101 5.68 9.51 -2.53
CA PHE A 101 4.52 9.87 -3.36
C PHE A 101 4.59 9.29 -4.76
N LYS A 102 5.75 9.31 -5.41
CA LYS A 102 5.92 8.68 -6.74
C LYS A 102 5.69 7.17 -6.70
N GLU A 103 6.17 6.49 -5.67
CA GLU A 103 5.92 5.04 -5.53
C GLU A 103 4.45 4.74 -5.22
N LEU A 104 3.78 5.60 -4.45
CA LEU A 104 2.33 5.51 -4.24
C LEU A 104 1.55 5.71 -5.54
N GLU A 105 1.89 6.69 -6.36
CA GLU A 105 1.26 6.94 -7.66
C GLU A 105 1.43 5.73 -8.61
N LYS A 106 2.62 5.12 -8.64
CA LYS A 106 2.87 3.90 -9.41
C LYS A 106 2.02 2.74 -8.91
N SER A 107 1.98 2.53 -7.60
CA SER A 107 1.17 1.48 -6.96
C SER A 107 -0.32 1.68 -7.27
N GLN A 108 -0.81 2.91 -7.17
CA GLN A 108 -2.21 3.24 -7.49
C GLN A 108 -2.53 2.99 -8.97
N SER A 109 -1.63 3.38 -9.88
CA SER A 109 -1.79 3.15 -11.32
C SER A 109 -1.84 1.65 -11.64
N PHE A 110 -0.93 0.86 -11.05
CA PHE A 110 -0.92 -0.59 -11.19
C PHE A 110 -2.22 -1.23 -10.66
N LEU A 111 -2.70 -0.79 -9.49
CA LEU A 111 -3.96 -1.28 -8.94
C LEU A 111 -5.15 -0.93 -9.84
N ALA A 112 -5.20 0.28 -10.39
CA ALA A 112 -6.26 0.69 -11.32
C ALA A 112 -6.29 -0.21 -12.57
N GLU A 113 -5.13 -0.50 -13.16
CA GLU A 113 -5.01 -1.41 -14.31
C GLU A 113 -5.48 -2.84 -13.96
N LYS A 114 -5.11 -3.35 -12.77
CA LYS A 114 -5.58 -4.67 -12.30
C LYS A 114 -7.09 -4.70 -12.07
N PHE A 115 -7.66 -3.64 -11.49
CA PHE A 115 -9.10 -3.55 -11.31
C PHE A 115 -9.84 -3.49 -12.65
N GLU A 116 -9.31 -2.77 -13.64
CA GLU A 116 -9.89 -2.74 -14.98
C GLU A 116 -9.85 -4.13 -15.65
N GLY A 117 -8.71 -4.84 -15.53
CA GLY A 117 -8.59 -6.22 -15.99
C GLY A 117 -9.63 -7.15 -15.38
N ILE A 118 -9.75 -7.15 -14.05
CA ILE A 118 -10.76 -7.95 -13.34
C ILE A 118 -12.18 -7.60 -13.81
N ASN A 119 -12.46 -6.31 -14.02
CA ASN A 119 -13.78 -5.87 -14.44
C ASN A 119 -14.13 -6.35 -15.86
N ASN A 120 -13.13 -6.45 -16.75
CA ASN A 120 -13.30 -7.04 -18.07
C ASN A 120 -13.51 -8.55 -17.99
N ASP A 121 -12.72 -9.26 -17.18
CA ASP A 121 -12.90 -10.70 -16.94
C ASP A 121 -14.31 -11.01 -16.39
N ILE A 122 -14.83 -10.19 -15.48
CA ILE A 122 -16.19 -10.32 -14.94
C ILE A 122 -17.25 -10.12 -16.03
N LYS A 123 -17.07 -9.16 -16.95
CA LYS A 123 -18.00 -8.96 -18.06
C LYS A 123 -18.01 -10.18 -18.99
N ASP A 124 -16.84 -10.71 -19.30
CA ASP A 124 -16.71 -11.89 -20.17
C ASP A 124 -17.32 -13.13 -19.52
N LEU A 125 -17.08 -13.35 -18.22
CA LEU A 125 -17.72 -14.40 -17.45
C LEU A 125 -19.25 -14.26 -17.46
N LYS A 126 -19.77 -13.04 -17.31
CA LYS A 126 -21.22 -12.79 -17.35
C LYS A 126 -21.81 -13.10 -18.72
N LEU A 127 -21.13 -12.73 -19.80
CA LEU A 127 -21.54 -13.08 -21.16
C LEU A 127 -21.52 -14.59 -21.37
N GLY A 128 -20.45 -15.26 -20.95
CA GLY A 128 -20.33 -16.72 -21.01
C GLY A 128 -21.43 -17.43 -20.22
N GLN A 129 -21.76 -16.94 -19.02
CA GLN A 129 -22.86 -17.46 -18.20
C GLN A 129 -24.21 -17.32 -18.90
N HIS A 130 -24.50 -16.17 -19.50
CA HIS A 130 -25.75 -15.97 -20.25
C HIS A 130 -25.84 -16.90 -21.46
N PHE A 131 -24.73 -17.08 -22.19
CA PHE A 131 -24.66 -17.98 -23.33
C PHE A 131 -24.87 -19.45 -22.93
N LEU A 132 -24.19 -19.90 -21.88
CA LEU A 132 -24.35 -21.25 -21.33
C LEU A 132 -25.77 -21.50 -20.85
N LYS A 133 -26.37 -20.52 -20.16
CA LYS A 133 -27.76 -20.61 -19.72
C LYS A 133 -28.72 -20.80 -20.91
N GLY A 134 -28.53 -20.03 -21.99
CA GLY A 134 -29.33 -20.19 -23.21
C GLY A 134 -29.21 -21.58 -23.83
N GLN A 135 -28.00 -22.15 -23.88
CA GLN A 135 -27.82 -23.52 -24.36
C GLN A 135 -28.48 -24.57 -23.46
N VAL A 136 -28.42 -24.39 -22.15
CA VAL A 136 -29.11 -25.28 -21.20
C VAL A 136 -30.62 -25.23 -21.39
N ASP A 137 -31.18 -24.03 -21.55
CA ASP A 137 -32.60 -23.84 -21.79
C ASP A 137 -33.04 -24.52 -23.10
N GLU A 138 -32.25 -24.39 -24.17
CA GLU A 138 -32.52 -25.05 -25.46
C GLU A 138 -32.46 -26.59 -25.36
N VAL A 139 -31.45 -27.13 -24.66
CA VAL A 139 -31.32 -28.58 -24.44
C VAL A 139 -32.49 -29.10 -23.62
N HIS A 140 -32.91 -28.35 -22.60
CA HIS A 140 -34.05 -28.72 -21.77
C HIS A 140 -35.34 -28.77 -22.58
N GLU A 141 -35.60 -27.77 -23.43
CA GLU A 141 -36.77 -27.77 -24.32
C GLU A 141 -36.76 -28.96 -25.29
N ARG A 142 -35.60 -29.28 -25.89
CA ARG A 142 -35.46 -30.46 -26.74
C ARG A 142 -35.72 -31.76 -25.97
N TYR A 143 -35.24 -31.85 -24.73
CA TYR A 143 -35.45 -33.01 -23.88
C TYR A 143 -36.94 -33.22 -23.58
N GLU A 144 -37.67 -32.18 -23.19
CA GLU A 144 -39.12 -32.23 -22.95
C GLU A 144 -39.88 -32.67 -24.20
N ASN A 145 -39.54 -32.11 -25.37
CA ASN A 145 -40.16 -32.47 -26.65
C ASN A 145 -39.92 -33.95 -27.04
N VAL A 146 -38.70 -34.44 -26.83
CA VAL A 146 -38.37 -35.86 -27.05
C VAL A 146 -39.14 -36.73 -26.06
N GLY A 147 -39.20 -36.36 -24.78
CA GLY A 147 -39.97 -37.07 -23.76
C GLY A 147 -41.44 -37.21 -24.13
N ALA A 148 -42.09 -36.11 -24.53
CA ALA A 148 -43.48 -36.13 -24.99
C ALA A 148 -43.69 -37.01 -26.23
N THR A 149 -42.72 -37.01 -27.16
CA THR A 149 -42.76 -37.85 -28.36
C THR A 149 -42.65 -39.33 -28.01
N VAL A 150 -41.74 -39.68 -27.09
CA VAL A 150 -41.59 -41.06 -26.60
C VAL A 150 -42.87 -41.53 -25.93
N GLU A 151 -43.44 -40.74 -25.02
CA GLU A 151 -44.69 -41.11 -24.33
C GLU A 151 -45.86 -41.34 -25.32
N ARG A 152 -45.96 -40.49 -26.36
CA ARG A 152 -46.95 -40.68 -27.42
C ARG A 152 -46.72 -41.98 -28.19
N LEU A 153 -45.48 -42.27 -28.59
CA LEU A 153 -45.13 -43.48 -29.33
C LEU A 153 -45.38 -44.74 -28.50
N GLU A 154 -45.07 -44.72 -27.21
CA GLU A 154 -45.38 -45.82 -26.28
C GLU A 154 -46.89 -46.12 -26.24
N LYS A 155 -47.72 -45.07 -26.17
CA LYS A 155 -49.19 -45.20 -26.24
C LYS A 155 -49.68 -45.78 -27.56
N GLU A 156 -49.12 -45.31 -28.69
CA GLU A 156 -49.47 -45.82 -30.02
C GLU A 156 -49.10 -47.30 -30.17
N VAL A 157 -47.90 -47.70 -29.71
CA VAL A 157 -47.45 -49.09 -29.73
C VAL A 157 -48.35 -49.97 -28.87
N ASP A 158 -48.68 -49.55 -27.65
CA ASP A 158 -49.61 -50.28 -26.77
C ASP A 158 -51.00 -50.41 -27.42
N GLN A 159 -51.52 -49.34 -28.02
CA GLN A 159 -52.80 -49.37 -28.72
C GLN A 159 -52.78 -50.34 -29.91
N HIS A 160 -51.73 -50.33 -30.73
CA HIS A 160 -51.55 -51.25 -31.85
C HIS A 160 -51.47 -52.71 -31.37
N ASN A 161 -50.70 -52.97 -30.31
CA ASN A 161 -50.60 -54.31 -29.71
C ASN A 161 -51.97 -54.80 -29.22
N ARG A 162 -52.73 -53.97 -28.51
CA ARG A 162 -54.09 -54.32 -28.06
C ARG A 162 -55.06 -54.53 -29.22
N ALA A 163 -54.98 -53.71 -30.26
CA ALA A 163 -55.83 -53.86 -31.45
C ALA A 163 -55.54 -55.17 -32.21
N ASN A 164 -54.26 -55.55 -32.31
CA ASN A 164 -53.85 -56.83 -32.89
C ASN A 164 -54.38 -58.01 -32.06
N ILE A 165 -54.25 -57.95 -30.73
CA ILE A 165 -54.80 -58.99 -29.84
C ILE A 165 -56.33 -59.05 -29.93
N LYS A 166 -57.02 -57.91 -30.05
CA LYS A 166 -58.49 -57.92 -30.14
C LYS A 166 -59.02 -58.67 -31.36
N LYS A 167 -58.26 -58.67 -32.47
CA LYS A 167 -58.64 -59.35 -33.72
C LYS A 167 -58.15 -60.80 -33.81
N ASN A 168 -57.22 -61.19 -32.94
CA ASN A 168 -56.55 -62.48 -33.00
C ASN A 168 -56.80 -63.29 -31.73
N ALA A 169 -57.10 -64.58 -31.86
CA ALA A 169 -57.15 -65.48 -30.72
C ALA A 169 -55.77 -66.10 -30.46
N VAL A 170 -55.33 -66.13 -29.20
CA VAL A 170 -54.11 -66.85 -28.80
C VAL A 170 -54.52 -68.20 -28.23
N ILE A 171 -54.14 -69.28 -28.91
CA ILE A 171 -54.40 -70.65 -28.47
C ILE A 171 -53.13 -71.18 -27.80
N LEU A 172 -53.21 -71.48 -26.51
CA LEU A 172 -52.09 -72.00 -25.72
C LEU A 172 -52.26 -73.49 -25.45
N GLY A 173 -51.14 -74.20 -25.29
CA GLY A 173 -51.13 -75.62 -24.91
C GLY A 173 -51.35 -76.60 -26.07
N VAL A 174 -51.18 -76.17 -27.33
CA VAL A 174 -51.20 -77.05 -28.50
C VAL A 174 -49.86 -77.80 -28.60
N PRO A 175 -49.83 -79.14 -28.56
CA PRO A 175 -48.60 -79.92 -28.69
C PRO A 175 -47.98 -79.73 -30.07
N ALA A 176 -46.71 -79.31 -30.12
CA ALA A 176 -46.00 -79.08 -31.38
C ALA A 176 -45.52 -80.40 -32.01
N THR A 177 -45.71 -80.55 -33.32
CA THR A 177 -45.20 -81.68 -34.11
C THR A 177 -44.33 -81.19 -35.27
N LYS A 178 -43.44 -82.06 -35.80
CA LYS A 178 -42.62 -81.69 -36.97
C LYS A 178 -43.51 -81.64 -38.22
N ASP A 179 -43.28 -80.63 -39.06
CA ASP A 179 -44.01 -80.39 -40.32
C ASP A 179 -45.53 -80.24 -40.13
N GLU A 180 -45.93 -79.54 -39.06
CA GLU A 180 -47.32 -79.35 -38.69
C GLU A 180 -48.07 -78.41 -39.65
N ASN A 181 -49.23 -78.86 -40.14
CA ASN A 181 -50.14 -78.02 -40.91
C ASN A 181 -51.03 -77.22 -39.94
N ILE A 182 -50.61 -75.99 -39.65
CA ILE A 182 -51.29 -75.08 -38.71
C ILE A 182 -52.78 -74.91 -39.06
N THR A 183 -53.12 -74.77 -40.34
CA THR A 183 -54.52 -74.61 -40.79
C THR A 183 -55.36 -75.84 -40.45
N ALA A 184 -54.82 -77.05 -40.62
CA ALA A 184 -55.53 -78.28 -40.28
C ALA A 184 -55.74 -78.41 -38.76
N VAL A 185 -54.74 -78.03 -37.97
CA VAL A 185 -54.82 -78.06 -36.50
C VAL A 185 -55.85 -77.06 -35.97
N ILE A 186 -55.88 -75.82 -36.49
CA ILE A 186 -56.88 -74.83 -36.10
C ILE A 186 -58.30 -75.31 -36.45
N LYS A 187 -58.51 -75.93 -37.62
CA LYS A 187 -59.82 -76.49 -38.00
C LYS A 187 -60.26 -77.61 -37.05
N ALA A 188 -59.37 -78.54 -36.72
CA ALA A 188 -59.65 -79.60 -35.77
C ALA A 188 -60.00 -79.05 -34.37
N ILE A 189 -59.30 -78.01 -33.91
CA ILE A 189 -59.61 -77.33 -32.64
C ILE A 189 -60.99 -76.68 -32.71
N ALA A 190 -61.32 -75.97 -33.80
CA ALA A 190 -62.60 -75.30 -33.98
C ALA A 190 -63.78 -76.30 -34.01
N GLU A 191 -63.62 -77.43 -34.69
CA GLU A 191 -64.59 -78.52 -34.70
C GLU A 191 -64.79 -79.11 -33.30
N ALA A 192 -63.71 -79.36 -32.56
CA ALA A 192 -63.78 -79.93 -31.20
C ALA A 192 -64.55 -79.04 -30.21
N ILE A 193 -64.49 -77.71 -30.38
CA ILE A 193 -65.22 -76.74 -29.54
C ILE A 193 -66.56 -76.31 -30.14
N ASN A 194 -67.01 -76.92 -31.25
CA ASN A 194 -68.21 -76.54 -32.01
C ASN A 194 -68.26 -75.05 -32.40
N CYS A 195 -67.13 -74.49 -32.82
CA CYS A 195 -67.03 -73.11 -33.32
C CYS A 195 -66.97 -73.10 -34.84
N GLN A 196 -67.86 -72.33 -35.49
CA GLN A 196 -67.79 -72.09 -36.94
C GLN A 196 -66.85 -70.92 -37.21
N LEU A 197 -65.76 -71.20 -37.92
CA LEU A 197 -64.80 -70.18 -38.34
C LEU A 197 -65.29 -69.51 -39.65
N PRO A 198 -65.19 -68.17 -39.75
CA PRO A 198 -65.41 -67.44 -41.01
C PRO A 198 -64.49 -67.91 -42.15
N GLU A 199 -64.91 -67.71 -43.41
CA GLU A 199 -64.11 -68.10 -44.60
C GLU A 199 -62.77 -67.36 -44.69
N ASP A 200 -62.67 -66.17 -44.11
CA ASP A 200 -61.47 -65.33 -44.02
C ASP A 200 -60.63 -65.55 -42.75
N ALA A 201 -60.94 -66.58 -41.95
CA ALA A 201 -60.23 -66.85 -40.70
C ALA A 201 -58.79 -67.36 -40.87
N PHE A 202 -58.38 -67.69 -42.10
CA PHE A 202 -57.07 -68.27 -42.40
C PHE A 202 -56.36 -67.41 -43.46
N PHE A 203 -55.57 -66.44 -43.02
CA PHE A 203 -54.59 -65.72 -43.83
C PHE A 203 -53.25 -65.65 -43.10
#